data_AF-H6N9Q2-F1
#
_entry.id   AF-H6N9Q2-F1
#
_cell.length_a   1.000
_cell.length_b   1.000
_cell.length_c   1.000
_cell.angle_alpha   90.00
_cell.angle_beta   90.00
_cell.angle_gamma   90.00
#
_symmetry.space_group_name_H-M   'P 1'
#
loop_
_entity.id
_entity.type
_entity.pdbx_description
1 polymer ?
#
loop_
_entity_poly.entity_id
_entity_poly.type
_entity_poly.pdbx_seq_one_letter_code
_entity_poly.pdbx_strand_id
1 'polypeptide(L)'
;MIQRMHVAVNCTDLERSLEFYRSFFGEEPAKVKDNYAKFELSQPALHFSLNVRPFERGGVLNHLGFQVSSTEDVLQMGERLRASGLLLKDEMNTTCCYAVQDKVWVYDPDGNAWEIFHTKEDSEFESAGEERDLSLCCLPPSAPVAVEFTSFRKKS
;
A
#
# COMPACT_ATOMS: atom_id res chain seq x y z
N MET A 1 -5.79 11.20 10.81
CA MET A 1 -4.44 11.81 10.78
C MET A 1 -3.42 10.73 10.43
N ILE A 2 -2.38 11.07 9.64
CA ILE A 2 -1.28 10.15 9.30
C ILE A 2 -0.56 9.72 10.59
N GLN A 3 -0.37 8.40 10.75
CA GLN A 3 0.28 7.79 11.90
C GLN A 3 1.69 7.30 11.57
N ARG A 4 1.84 6.63 10.43
CA ARG A 4 3.10 5.99 10.03
C ARG A 4 3.34 6.18 8.55
N MET A 5 4.60 6.38 8.17
CA MET A 5 5.01 6.16 6.78
C MET A 5 4.89 4.67 6.47
N HIS A 6 4.44 4.34 5.27
CA HIS A 6 4.48 2.99 4.76
C HIS A 6 5.47 2.87 3.61
N VAL A 7 6.34 1.86 3.70
CA VAL A 7 7.22 1.45 2.60
C VAL A 7 7.04 -0.04 2.40
N ALA A 8 6.66 -0.43 1.18
CA ALA A 8 6.59 -1.80 0.74
C ALA A 8 7.68 -2.08 -0.28
N VAL A 9 8.46 -3.14 -0.05
CA VAL A 9 9.47 -3.59 -1.01
C VAL A 9 9.25 -5.05 -1.39
N ASN A 10 9.62 -5.37 -2.61
CA ASN A 10 9.70 -6.73 -3.10
C ASN A 10 11.04 -7.36 -2.68
N CYS A 11 11.01 -8.67 -2.44
CA CYS A 11 12.21 -9.47 -2.20
C CYS A 11 12.10 -10.82 -2.90
N THR A 12 13.23 -11.41 -3.25
CA THR A 12 13.30 -12.75 -3.86
C THR A 12 13.50 -13.86 -2.83
N ASP A 13 13.97 -13.50 -1.63
CA ASP A 13 14.31 -14.42 -0.54
C ASP A 13 13.94 -13.75 0.79
N LEU A 14 12.86 -14.25 1.41
CA LEU A 14 12.32 -13.66 2.62
C LEU A 14 13.22 -13.89 3.83
N GLU A 15 13.81 -15.07 3.96
CA GLU A 15 14.64 -15.43 5.10
C GLU A 15 15.90 -14.55 5.15
N ARG A 16 16.59 -14.39 4.01
CA ARG A 16 17.74 -13.48 3.90
C ARG A 16 17.36 -12.02 4.14
N SER A 17 16.19 -11.61 3.67
CA SER A 17 15.69 -10.25 3.91
C SER A 17 15.39 -10.03 5.39
N LEU A 18 14.77 -10.99 6.06
CA LEU A 18 14.48 -10.92 7.49
C LEU A 18 15.75 -10.84 8.33
N GLU A 19 16.77 -11.62 8.03
CA GLU A 19 18.07 -11.53 8.70
C GLU A 19 18.66 -10.12 8.60
N PHE A 20 18.63 -9.53 7.40
CA PHE A 20 19.09 -8.17 7.17
C PHE A 20 18.26 -7.15 7.95
N TYR A 21 16.94 -7.15 7.81
CA TYR A 21 16.08 -6.11 8.38
C TYR A 21 15.93 -6.20 9.90
N ARG A 22 16.02 -7.40 10.49
CA ARG A 22 16.17 -7.56 11.95
C ARG A 22 17.42 -6.86 12.45
N SER A 23 18.54 -7.06 11.76
CA SER A 23 19.82 -6.45 12.11
C SER A 23 19.80 -4.93 11.90
N PHE A 24 19.17 -4.48 10.80
CA PHE A 24 19.10 -3.08 10.42
C PHE A 24 18.19 -2.26 11.35
N PHE A 25 17.02 -2.79 11.70
CA PHE A 25 16.08 -2.11 12.59
C PHE A 25 16.36 -2.37 14.07
N GLY A 26 17.05 -3.46 14.41
CA GLY A 26 17.23 -3.89 15.80
C GLY A 26 15.94 -4.35 16.48
N GLU A 27 14.90 -4.68 15.68
CA GLU A 27 13.59 -5.12 16.15
C GLU A 27 13.14 -6.38 15.38
N GLU A 28 12.29 -7.20 16.01
CA GLU A 28 11.65 -8.33 15.34
C GLU A 28 10.45 -7.87 14.50
N PRO A 29 10.12 -8.56 13.39
CA PRO A 29 8.92 -8.28 12.63
C PRO A 29 7.65 -8.52 13.47
N ALA A 30 6.69 -7.62 13.35
CA ALA A 30 5.36 -7.76 13.95
C ALA A 30 4.54 -8.89 13.32
N LYS A 31 4.84 -9.27 12.07
CA LYS A 31 4.16 -10.39 11.38
C LYS A 31 5.11 -11.06 10.39
N VAL A 32 5.09 -12.39 10.34
CA VAL A 32 5.79 -13.21 9.34
C VAL A 32 4.83 -14.26 8.80
N LYS A 33 4.85 -14.45 7.48
CA LYS A 33 4.13 -15.44 6.68
C LYS A 33 5.07 -15.93 5.56
N ASP A 34 4.69 -17.00 4.86
CA ASP A 34 5.57 -17.66 3.87
C ASP A 34 6.05 -16.73 2.75
N ASN A 35 5.22 -15.76 2.36
CA ASN A 35 5.49 -14.81 1.27
C ASN A 35 5.48 -13.33 1.71
N TYR A 36 5.43 -13.07 3.02
CA TYR A 36 5.22 -11.73 3.55
C TYR A 36 5.82 -11.55 4.94
N ALA A 37 6.44 -10.39 5.19
CA ALA A 37 6.76 -9.96 6.55
C ALA A 37 6.50 -8.48 6.74
N LYS A 38 6.23 -8.09 7.99
CA LYS A 38 5.93 -6.71 8.38
C LYS A 38 6.71 -6.33 9.64
N PHE A 39 7.31 -5.14 9.62
CA PHE A 39 7.85 -4.44 10.78
C PHE A 39 6.98 -3.22 11.09
N GLU A 40 6.77 -2.95 12.38
CA GLU A 40 6.04 -1.78 12.87
C GLU A 40 6.88 -1.04 13.92
N LEU A 41 7.76 -0.15 13.45
CA LEU A 41 8.71 0.57 14.30
C LEU A 41 8.06 1.80 14.91
N SER A 42 8.34 2.10 16.17
CA SER A 42 7.77 3.28 16.83
C SER A 42 8.57 4.57 16.60
N GLN A 43 9.90 4.48 16.44
CA GLN A 43 10.80 5.62 16.30
C GLN A 43 11.91 5.34 15.26
N PRO A 44 11.76 5.78 13.99
CA PRO A 44 10.62 6.52 13.44
C PRO A 44 9.36 5.66 13.33
N ALA A 45 8.20 6.31 13.28
CA ALA A 45 6.92 5.64 13.08
C ALA A 45 6.82 5.08 11.64
N LEU A 46 7.16 3.81 11.48
CA LEU A 46 7.29 3.15 10.18
C LEU A 46 6.49 1.85 10.13
N HIS A 47 5.71 1.68 9.08
CA HIS A 47 5.12 0.41 8.66
C HIS A 47 5.93 -0.09 7.45
N PHE A 48 6.76 -1.12 7.63
CA PHE A 48 7.65 -1.63 6.58
C PHE A 48 7.24 -3.05 6.19
N SER A 49 6.98 -3.31 4.91
CA SER A 49 6.59 -4.64 4.42
C SER A 49 7.56 -5.23 3.40
N LEU A 50 7.81 -6.52 3.55
CA LEU A 50 8.55 -7.37 2.63
C LEU A 50 7.57 -8.28 1.91
N ASN A 51 7.61 -8.27 0.59
CA ASN A 51 6.70 -9.03 -0.25
C ASN A 51 7.51 -9.96 -1.15
N VAL A 52 7.29 -11.27 -1.05
CA VAL A 52 7.93 -12.23 -1.97
C VAL A 52 7.14 -12.20 -3.27
N ARG A 53 7.66 -11.43 -4.23
CA ARG A 53 7.06 -11.21 -5.56
C ARG A 53 8.16 -11.02 -6.60
N PRO A 54 7.99 -11.52 -7.83
CA PRO A 54 8.89 -11.19 -8.94
C PRO A 54 8.89 -9.69 -9.21
N PHE A 55 10.05 -9.13 -9.55
CA PHE A 55 10.17 -7.73 -9.99
C PHE A 55 11.25 -7.60 -11.08
N GLU A 56 10.95 -6.85 -12.13
CA GLU A 56 11.89 -6.48 -13.20
C GLU A 56 11.72 -5.00 -13.58
N ARG A 57 12.78 -4.41 -14.19
CA ARG A 57 12.91 -3.01 -14.71
C ARG A 57 12.66 -1.84 -13.74
N GLY A 58 11.78 -1.93 -12.75
CA GLY A 58 11.42 -0.84 -11.82
C GLY A 58 12.17 -0.81 -10.48
N GLY A 59 13.00 -1.82 -10.20
CA GLY A 59 13.70 -1.96 -8.92
C GLY A 59 12.88 -2.69 -7.86
N VAL A 60 13.39 -2.69 -6.62
CA VAL A 60 12.80 -3.43 -5.49
C VAL A 60 11.59 -2.74 -4.85
N LEU A 61 11.37 -1.45 -5.11
CA LEU A 61 10.26 -0.70 -4.52
C LEU A 61 8.94 -1.26 -5.05
N ASN A 62 8.05 -1.66 -4.16
CA ASN A 62 6.71 -2.10 -4.53
C ASN A 62 5.75 -0.90 -4.54
N HIS A 63 5.58 -0.25 -3.39
CA HIS A 63 4.80 0.98 -3.26
C HIS A 63 5.17 1.76 -1.99
N LEU A 64 4.66 2.98 -1.91
CA LEU A 64 4.77 3.87 -0.75
C LEU A 64 3.38 4.14 -0.20
N GLY A 65 3.29 4.64 1.03
CA GLY A 65 1.99 5.05 1.53
C GLY A 65 2.00 5.68 2.91
N PHE A 66 0.80 5.91 3.43
CA PHE A 66 0.58 6.38 4.78
C PHE A 66 -0.51 5.58 5.47
N GLN A 67 -0.17 5.04 6.65
CA GLN A 67 -1.17 4.49 7.55
C GLN A 67 -1.85 5.64 8.30
N VAL A 68 -3.18 5.66 8.30
CA VAL A 68 -4.00 6.65 9.01
C VAL A 68 -4.78 6.03 10.16
N SER A 69 -5.22 6.90 11.07
CA SER A 69 -5.86 6.49 12.33
C SER A 69 -7.26 5.89 12.19
N SER A 70 -7.98 6.13 11.09
CA SER A 70 -9.36 5.68 10.94
C SER A 70 -9.81 5.58 9.49
N THR A 71 -10.91 4.86 9.24
CA THR A 71 -11.62 4.86 7.95
C THR A 71 -12.05 6.26 7.53
N GLU A 72 -12.51 7.09 8.46
CA GLU A 72 -12.90 8.48 8.18
C GLU A 72 -11.74 9.28 7.58
N ASP A 73 -10.52 9.07 8.09
CA ASP A 73 -9.34 9.72 7.54
C ASP A 73 -9.02 9.25 6.12
N VAL A 74 -9.20 7.95 5.83
CA VAL A 74 -9.06 7.39 4.47
C VAL A 74 -10.07 8.05 3.53
N LEU A 75 -11.34 8.12 3.94
CA LEU A 75 -12.41 8.74 3.15
C LEU A 75 -12.14 10.22 2.92
N GLN A 76 -11.78 10.99 3.96
CA GLN A 76 -11.50 12.41 3.85
C GLN A 76 -10.33 12.69 2.88
N MET A 77 -9.25 11.91 2.97
CA MET A 77 -8.13 12.05 2.04
C MET A 77 -8.50 11.58 0.63
N GLY A 78 -9.27 10.51 0.51
CA GLY A 78 -9.81 10.00 -0.75
C GLY A 78 -10.66 11.04 -1.48
N GLU A 79 -11.58 11.71 -0.78
CA GLU A 79 -12.39 12.79 -1.36
C GLU A 79 -11.53 13.95 -1.86
N ARG A 80 -10.50 14.35 -1.08
CA ARG A 80 -9.56 15.39 -1.50
C ARG A 80 -8.83 15.00 -2.79
N LEU A 81 -8.37 13.75 -2.90
CA LEU A 81 -7.67 13.23 -4.07
C LEU A 81 -8.60 13.07 -5.28
N ARG A 82 -9.86 12.68 -5.05
CA ARG A 82 -10.90 12.59 -6.09
C ARG A 82 -11.24 13.97 -6.64
N ALA A 83 -11.39 14.96 -5.76
CA ALA A 83 -11.63 16.36 -6.15
C ALA A 83 -10.48 16.95 -6.97
N SER A 84 -9.25 16.48 -6.79
CA SER A 84 -8.09 16.86 -7.62
C SER A 84 -7.89 15.99 -8.87
N GLY A 85 -8.75 15.00 -9.13
CA GLY A 85 -8.63 14.09 -10.27
C GLY A 85 -7.45 13.11 -10.19
N LEU A 86 -6.90 12.89 -8.99
CA LEU A 86 -5.73 12.02 -8.76
C LEU A 86 -6.12 10.62 -8.29
N LEU A 87 -7.30 10.48 -7.68
CA LEU A 87 -7.75 9.20 -7.14
C LEU A 87 -7.98 8.18 -8.26
N LEU A 88 -7.29 7.05 -8.17
CA LEU A 88 -7.46 5.94 -9.10
C LEU A 88 -8.50 4.94 -8.62
N LYS A 89 -8.38 4.52 -7.35
CA LYS A 89 -9.13 3.39 -6.80
C LYS A 89 -9.41 3.58 -5.32
N ASP A 90 -10.61 3.23 -4.90
CA ASP A 90 -10.99 3.01 -3.51
C ASP A 90 -11.31 1.52 -3.27
N GLU A 91 -10.82 0.99 -2.15
CA GLU A 91 -11.00 -0.40 -1.72
C GLU A 91 -11.41 -0.40 -0.26
N MET A 92 -12.72 -0.46 -0.01
CA MET A 92 -13.28 -0.46 1.35
C MET A 92 -13.51 -1.89 1.83
N ASN A 93 -13.20 -2.14 3.10
CA ASN A 93 -13.39 -3.40 3.81
C ASN A 93 -12.77 -4.60 3.07
N THR A 94 -11.59 -4.41 2.52
CA THR A 94 -10.90 -5.38 1.67
C THR A 94 -9.83 -6.12 2.47
N THR A 95 -9.80 -7.44 2.37
CA THR A 95 -8.70 -8.24 2.93
C THR A 95 -7.52 -8.23 1.97
N CYS A 96 -6.38 -7.69 2.41
CA CYS A 96 -5.12 -7.69 1.69
C CYS A 96 -3.96 -7.84 2.68
N CYS A 97 -2.89 -8.54 2.30
CA CYS A 97 -1.69 -8.71 3.12
C CYS A 97 -1.98 -9.19 4.56
N TYR A 98 -2.94 -10.12 4.72
CA TYR A 98 -3.32 -10.67 6.02
C TYR A 98 -3.93 -9.64 6.99
N ALA A 99 -4.63 -8.64 6.46
CA ALA A 99 -5.37 -7.65 7.24
C ALA A 99 -6.63 -7.19 6.48
N VAL A 100 -7.68 -6.82 7.21
CA VAL A 100 -8.85 -6.14 6.66
C VAL A 100 -8.58 -4.65 6.71
N GLN A 101 -8.71 -3.98 5.55
CA GLN A 101 -8.30 -2.60 5.39
C GLN A 101 -9.31 -1.79 4.59
N ASP A 102 -9.33 -0.48 4.87
CA ASP A 102 -9.89 0.54 3.99
C ASP A 102 -8.72 1.29 3.36
N LYS A 103 -8.68 1.42 2.03
CA LYS A 103 -7.57 2.08 1.35
C LYS A 103 -7.95 2.80 0.07
N VAL A 104 -7.13 3.78 -0.30
CA VAL A 104 -7.19 4.53 -1.55
C VAL A 104 -5.83 4.58 -2.22
N TRP A 105 -5.82 4.57 -3.56
CA TRP A 105 -4.60 4.52 -4.38
C TRP A 105 -4.48 5.69 -5.34
N VAL A 106 -3.25 6.17 -5.53
CA VAL A 106 -2.86 7.15 -6.56
C VAL A 106 -1.51 6.81 -7.17
N TYR A 107 -1.24 7.40 -8.34
CA TYR A 107 0.09 7.41 -8.97
C TYR A 107 0.65 8.81 -8.96
N ASP A 108 1.94 8.93 -8.68
CA ASP A 108 2.66 10.17 -8.96
C ASP A 108 3.02 10.26 -10.46
N PRO A 109 3.52 11.41 -10.94
CA PRO A 109 3.85 11.60 -12.35
C PRO A 109 4.92 10.64 -12.90
N ASP A 110 5.73 10.03 -12.04
CA ASP A 110 6.82 9.12 -12.40
C ASP A 110 6.42 7.64 -12.25
N GLY A 111 5.16 7.38 -11.89
CA GLY A 111 4.61 6.03 -11.79
C GLY A 111 4.80 5.34 -10.44
N ASN A 112 5.23 6.05 -9.40
CA ASN A 112 5.27 5.47 -8.06
C ASN A 112 3.84 5.28 -7.55
N ALA A 113 3.53 4.07 -7.08
CA ALA A 113 2.26 3.76 -6.43
C ALA A 113 2.24 4.32 -5.00
N TRP A 114 1.18 5.03 -4.66
CA TRP A 114 0.93 5.55 -3.32
C TRP A 114 -0.40 5.06 -2.77
N GLU A 115 -0.39 4.49 -1.57
CA GLU A 115 -1.60 4.15 -0.82
C GLU A 115 -1.79 5.00 0.44
N ILE A 116 -3.05 5.22 0.80
CA ILE A 116 -3.45 5.69 2.13
C ILE A 116 -4.41 4.67 2.68
N PHE A 117 -4.10 4.10 3.84
CA PHE A 117 -4.88 3.00 4.37
C PHE A 117 -5.10 3.07 5.88
N HIS A 118 -6.16 2.40 6.31
CA HIS A 118 -6.44 2.10 7.71
C HIS A 118 -6.61 0.59 7.86
N THR A 119 -5.81 -0.03 8.73
CA THR A 119 -5.95 -1.44 9.10
C THR A 119 -6.97 -1.56 10.23
N LYS A 120 -8.02 -2.34 9.99
CA LYS A 120 -9.12 -2.54 10.93
C LYS A 120 -8.87 -3.75 11.83
N GLU A 121 -8.45 -4.85 11.25
CA GLU A 121 -8.16 -6.10 11.96
C GLU A 121 -7.19 -6.98 11.15
N ASP A 122 -6.57 -7.94 11.83
CA ASP A 122 -5.74 -8.97 11.17
C ASP A 122 -6.62 -10.03 10.50
N SER A 123 -6.10 -10.65 9.45
CA SER A 123 -6.72 -11.76 8.73
C SER A 123 -5.77 -12.94 8.60
N GLU A 124 -6.29 -14.16 8.64
CA GLU A 124 -5.51 -15.37 8.35
C GLU A 124 -5.25 -15.58 6.87
N PHE A 125 -6.08 -14.97 6.01
CA PHE A 125 -5.99 -15.07 4.56
C PHE A 125 -5.27 -13.86 3.98
N GLU A 126 -4.42 -14.08 2.98
CA GLU A 126 -3.73 -12.99 2.29
C GLU A 126 -4.72 -12.08 1.55
N SER A 127 -5.76 -12.66 0.96
CA SER A 127 -6.85 -11.99 0.27
C SER A 127 -8.15 -12.80 0.42
N ALA A 128 -9.30 -12.14 0.56
CA ALA A 128 -10.59 -12.82 0.68
C ALA A 128 -11.39 -12.74 -0.62
N GLY A 129 -11.54 -13.88 -1.32
CA GLY A 129 -12.62 -14.12 -2.30
C GLY A 129 -12.30 -13.91 -3.79
N GLU A 130 -12.44 -15.00 -4.55
CA GLU A 130 -12.18 -15.22 -5.99
C GLU A 130 -10.73 -15.02 -6.44
N GLU A 131 -10.27 -15.88 -7.37
CA GLU A 131 -8.97 -15.81 -8.07
C GLU A 131 -8.85 -14.53 -8.93
N ARG A 132 -9.10 -13.36 -8.34
CA ARG A 132 -8.83 -12.07 -8.95
C ARG A 132 -7.43 -11.69 -8.55
N ASP A 133 -6.53 -12.21 -9.37
CA ASP A 133 -5.25 -11.60 -9.69
C ASP A 133 -4.50 -11.06 -8.46
N LEU A 134 -3.66 -11.90 -7.85
CA LEU A 134 -2.67 -11.52 -6.83
C LEU A 134 -1.78 -10.34 -7.27
N SER A 135 -1.82 -10.01 -8.56
CA SER A 135 -1.27 -8.83 -9.19
C SER A 135 -1.97 -7.53 -8.74
N LEU A 136 -3.27 -7.51 -8.45
CA LEU A 136 -4.02 -6.26 -8.21
C LEU A 136 -4.02 -5.76 -6.76
N CYS A 137 -3.53 -6.54 -5.79
CA CYS A 137 -3.40 -6.05 -4.40
C CYS A 137 -2.16 -5.15 -4.24
N CYS A 138 -1.14 -5.34 -5.11
CA CYS A 138 0.18 -4.67 -5.00
C CYS A 138 0.90 -4.44 -6.34
N LEU A 139 0.22 -4.48 -7.49
CA LEU A 139 0.79 -3.99 -8.76
C LEU A 139 0.00 -2.78 -9.25
N PRO A 140 0.72 -1.79 -9.80
CA PRO A 140 0.07 -0.80 -10.63
C PRO A 140 -0.63 -1.41 -11.84
N PRO A 141 -1.73 -0.79 -12.32
CA PRO A 141 -2.28 -1.15 -13.61
C PRO A 141 -1.17 -1.10 -14.66
N SER A 142 -1.16 -2.08 -15.56
CA SER A 142 -0.11 -2.29 -16.55
C SER A 142 0.06 -1.15 -17.56
N ALA A 143 -0.81 -0.15 -17.52
CA ALA A 143 -0.69 1.10 -18.27
C ALA A 143 -1.33 2.26 -17.50
N PRO A 144 -0.78 3.48 -17.60
CA PRO A 144 -1.44 4.69 -17.11
C PRO A 144 -2.77 4.88 -17.84
N VAL A 145 -3.86 4.98 -17.08
CA VAL A 145 -5.15 5.40 -17.63
C VAL A 145 -5.07 6.90 -17.85
N ALA A 146 -5.09 7.32 -19.11
CA ALA A 146 -5.18 8.74 -19.45
C ALA A 146 -6.53 9.28 -18.99
N VAL A 147 -6.51 10.15 -17.97
CA VAL A 147 -7.70 10.88 -17.53
C VAL A 147 -7.75 12.20 -18.31
N GLU A 148 -8.75 12.36 -19.16
CA GLU A 148 -8.99 13.64 -19.83
C GLU A 148 -9.49 14.68 -18.82
N PHE A 149 -8.68 15.70 -18.58
CA PHE A 149 -9.09 16.86 -17.80
C PHE A 149 -10.05 17.72 -18.61
N THR A 150 -11.36 17.59 -18.38
CA THR A 150 -12.31 18.59 -18.86
C THR A 150 -12.19 19.86 -18.01
N SER A 151 -11.96 20.98 -18.68
CA SER A 151 -11.75 22.28 -18.03
C SER A 151 -12.99 22.68 -17.21
N PHE A 152 -12.84 22.81 -15.89
CA PHE A 152 -13.87 23.35 -15.02
C PHE A 152 -14.15 24.82 -15.38
N ARG A 153 -15.27 25.08 -16.06
CA ARG A 153 -15.84 26.43 -16.13
C ARG A 153 -16.65 26.71 -14.88
N LYS A 154 -16.11 27.56 -14.01
CA LYS A 154 -16.83 28.16 -12.88
C LYS A 154 -17.93 29.07 -13.43
N LYS A 155 -19.21 28.73 -13.24
CA LYS A 155 -20.32 29.68 -13.49
C LYS A 155 -20.36 30.66 -12.32
N SER A 156 -20.23 31.95 -12.65
CA SER A 156 -20.54 33.08 -11.77
C SER A 156 -22.05 33.26 -11.64
#